data_AF-A0A7S4SSA5-F1
#
_entry.id   AF-A0A7S4SSA5-F1
#
_cell.length_a   1.000
_cell.length_b   1.000
_cell.length_c   1.000
_cell.angle_alpha   90.00
_cell.angle_beta   90.00
_cell.angle_gamma   90.00
#
_symmetry.space_group_name_H-M   'P 1'
#
loop_
_entity.id
_entity.type
_entity.pdbx_description
1 polymer ?
#
loop_
_entity_poly.entity_id
_entity_poly.type
_entity_poly.pdbx_seq_one_letter_code
_entity_poly.pdbx_strand_id
1 'polypeptide(L)'
;DSLVRSAYCRHVLVETREMADLALKLYLKGGSSSSNASDNDENSPLSSADPFGSMARDVSICATTREEGGKIGWINNPGHNDNINNEDCNEVVSTLVPKDVIDALFQMKPKGGDVFTIPSSQEGVDGKEKTMRWHLVRVDDILIDYLPNSNDKDKGEEALLPIGSQKGTNKVIVDRSKLKGLGIVPK
;
A
#
# COMPACT_ATOMS: atom_id res chain seq x y z
N ASP A 1 -15.94 -10.57 -3.03
CA ASP A 1 -15.53 -9.47 -3.92
C ASP A 1 -14.78 -8.39 -3.17
N SER A 2 -13.60 -8.02 -3.68
CA SER A 2 -12.80 -6.91 -3.18
C SER A 2 -12.97 -5.70 -4.10
N LEU A 3 -13.19 -4.53 -3.50
CA LEU A 3 -13.24 -3.24 -4.22
C LEU A 3 -11.86 -2.79 -4.68
N VAL A 4 -10.79 -3.27 -4.02
CA VAL A 4 -9.41 -2.93 -4.39
C VAL A 4 -9.04 -3.76 -5.60
N ARG A 5 -8.74 -3.06 -6.71
CA ARG A 5 -8.30 -3.63 -7.97
C ARG A 5 -6.80 -3.89 -7.96
N SER A 6 -6.02 -2.90 -7.53
CA SER A 6 -4.56 -3.01 -7.44
C SER A 6 -4.01 -2.09 -6.34
N ALA A 7 -2.77 -2.30 -5.95
CA ALA A 7 -2.08 -1.51 -4.94
C ALA A 7 -0.68 -1.15 -5.42
N TYR A 8 -0.26 0.10 -5.22
CA TYR A 8 1.13 0.50 -5.43
C TYR A 8 1.92 0.21 -4.16
N CYS A 9 2.91 -0.67 -4.27
CA CYS A 9 3.61 -1.23 -3.12
C CYS A 9 5.12 -0.99 -3.17
N ARG A 10 5.69 -0.91 -1.98
CA ARG A 10 7.12 -1.03 -1.73
C ARG A 10 7.38 -2.16 -0.75
N HIS A 11 8.54 -2.80 -0.84
CA HIS A 11 8.95 -3.81 0.12
C HIS A 11 10.36 -3.62 0.68
N VAL A 12 10.57 -4.24 1.82
CA VAL A 12 11.88 -4.56 2.36
C VAL A 12 11.90 -6.05 2.62
N LEU A 13 12.87 -6.76 2.05
CA LEU A 13 13.04 -8.19 2.24
C LEU A 13 14.13 -8.43 3.28
N VAL A 14 13.87 -9.26 4.29
CA VAL A 14 14.86 -9.63 5.31
C VAL A 14 14.79 -11.12 5.61
N GLU A 15 15.87 -11.68 6.17
CA GLU A 15 15.97 -13.12 6.43
C GLU A 15 15.21 -13.54 7.69
N THR A 16 15.20 -12.71 8.73
CA THR A 16 14.64 -13.07 10.04
C THR A 16 13.46 -12.20 10.43
N ARG A 17 12.59 -12.76 11.29
CA ARG A 17 11.42 -12.03 11.82
C ARG A 17 11.86 -10.85 12.68
N GLU A 18 12.90 -11.07 13.46
CA GLU A 18 13.44 -10.09 14.40
C GLU A 18 13.96 -8.85 13.65
N MET A 19 14.57 -9.03 12.48
CA MET A 19 14.96 -7.93 11.60
C MET A 19 13.75 -7.18 11.04
N ALA A 20 12.69 -7.89 10.63
CA ALA A 20 11.47 -7.25 10.13
C ALA A 20 10.81 -6.40 11.22
N ASP A 21 10.70 -6.95 12.44
CA ASP A 21 10.13 -6.26 13.59
C ASP A 21 11.00 -5.05 14.02
N LEU A 22 12.32 -5.17 13.96
CA LEU A 22 13.24 -4.07 14.23
C LEU A 22 13.09 -2.96 13.18
N ALA A 23 13.10 -3.32 11.90
CA ALA A 23 12.96 -2.39 10.77
C ALA A 23 11.64 -1.63 10.87
N LEU A 24 10.53 -2.33 11.11
CA LEU A 24 9.21 -1.72 11.31
C LEU A 24 9.22 -0.76 12.51
N LYS A 25 9.83 -1.15 13.65
CA LYS A 25 9.94 -0.26 14.82
C LYS A 25 10.75 1.00 14.52
N LEU A 26 11.86 0.89 13.78
CA LEU A 26 12.68 2.03 13.38
C LEU A 26 11.91 2.97 12.44
N TYR A 27 11.19 2.40 11.48
CA TYR A 27 10.32 3.13 10.57
C TYR A 27 9.22 3.90 11.31
N LEU A 28 8.48 3.23 12.20
CA LEU A 28 7.37 3.84 12.96
C LEU A 28 7.85 4.88 13.98
N LYS A 29 9.06 4.72 14.53
CA LYS A 29 9.66 5.70 15.44
C LYS A 29 10.03 7.01 14.74
N GLY A 30 10.02 7.04 13.40
CA GLY A 30 10.30 8.23 12.62
C GLY A 30 11.76 8.65 12.73
N GLY A 31 12.66 7.86 12.12
CA GLY A 31 14.03 8.24 11.74
C GLY A 31 14.70 9.32 12.57
N SER A 32 14.75 9.17 13.90
CA SER A 32 15.34 10.16 14.81
C SER A 32 16.86 9.96 14.94
N SER A 33 17.53 9.71 13.81
CA SER A 33 18.99 9.63 13.72
C SER A 33 19.51 10.89 13.03
N SER A 34 19.78 11.89 13.87
CA SER A 34 20.83 12.88 13.72
C SER A 34 20.89 13.64 12.39
N SER A 35 20.20 14.77 12.36
CA SER A 35 20.68 15.97 11.66
C SER A 35 22.04 16.39 12.24
N ASN A 36 23.12 15.75 11.79
CA ASN A 36 24.48 16.31 11.77
C ASN A 36 24.85 16.67 10.31
N ALA A 37 23.88 17.18 9.54
CA ALA A 37 24.17 17.81 8.27
C ALA A 37 24.65 19.23 8.58
N SER A 38 25.97 19.39 8.42
CA SER A 38 26.62 20.68 8.42
C SER A 38 26.01 21.56 7.33
N ASP A 39 25.93 22.84 7.65
CA ASP A 39 25.46 23.91 6.77
C ASP A 39 26.14 23.89 5.38
N ASN A 40 25.36 24.34 4.39
CA ASN A 40 25.72 24.73 3.02
C ASN A 40 25.67 23.68 1.91
N ASP A 41 24.46 23.37 1.44
CA ASP A 41 24.24 23.15 0.00
C ASP A 41 22.80 23.54 -0.39
N GLU A 42 22.62 24.79 -0.85
CA GLU A 42 21.34 25.35 -1.33
C GLU A 42 20.92 24.83 -2.72
N ASN A 43 21.48 23.70 -3.19
CA ASN A 43 21.09 23.07 -4.45
C ASN A 43 20.64 21.60 -4.33
N SER A 44 20.44 21.10 -3.10
CA SER A 44 19.83 19.78 -2.89
C SER A 44 18.33 19.96 -2.62
N PRO A 45 17.41 19.39 -3.43
CA PRO A 45 16.01 19.45 -3.12
C PRO A 45 15.78 18.60 -1.87
N LEU A 46 15.73 19.26 -0.70
CA LEU A 46 15.12 18.75 0.53
C LEU A 46 13.64 18.47 0.27
N SER A 47 13.36 17.37 -0.43
CA SER A 47 12.10 16.65 -0.34
C SER A 47 12.16 15.85 0.95
N SER A 48 11.13 15.98 1.79
CA SER A 48 10.85 15.16 2.97
C SER A 48 11.49 13.77 2.88
N ALA A 49 12.49 13.50 3.71
CA ALA A 49 13.27 12.27 3.66
C ALA A 49 12.33 11.05 3.61
N ASP A 50 12.37 10.27 2.52
CA ASP A 50 11.61 9.03 2.39
C ASP A 50 12.17 8.01 3.39
N PRO A 51 11.54 7.83 4.57
CA PRO A 51 12.13 7.04 5.63
C PRO A 51 12.02 5.54 5.31
N PHE A 52 11.00 5.16 4.53
CA PHE A 52 10.85 3.78 4.07
C PHE A 52 11.91 3.45 3.02
N GLY A 53 12.15 4.34 2.07
CA GLY A 53 13.18 4.15 1.04
C GLY A 53 14.59 4.11 1.64
N SER A 54 14.87 4.92 2.66
CA SER A 54 16.15 4.88 3.39
C SER A 54 16.32 3.55 4.11
N MET A 55 15.30 3.10 4.85
CA MET A 55 15.29 1.78 5.48
C MET A 55 15.48 0.65 4.45
N ALA A 56 14.82 0.73 3.29
CA ALA A 56 14.95 -0.27 2.24
C ALA A 56 16.40 -0.39 1.77
N ARG A 57 17.11 0.73 1.56
CA ARG A 57 18.53 0.74 1.20
C ARG A 57 19.42 0.11 2.26
N ASP A 58 19.13 0.37 3.53
CA ASP A 58 19.97 -0.04 4.65
C ASP A 58 19.83 -1.53 4.99
N VAL A 59 18.62 -2.10 4.89
CA VAL A 59 18.34 -3.44 5.46
C VAL A 59 17.77 -4.45 4.46
N SER A 60 17.28 -4.03 3.29
CA SER A 60 16.68 -4.97 2.33
C SER A 60 17.74 -5.84 1.67
N ILE A 61 17.49 -7.15 1.61
CA ILE A 61 18.30 -8.10 0.84
C ILE A 61 17.87 -8.20 -0.63
N CYS A 62 16.76 -7.55 -1.01
CA CYS A 62 16.27 -7.56 -2.39
C CYS A 62 17.09 -6.59 -3.26
N ALA A 63 18.11 -7.12 -3.96
CA ALA A 63 19.03 -6.31 -4.76
C ALA A 63 18.33 -5.42 -5.81
N THR A 64 17.23 -5.91 -6.41
CA THR A 64 16.51 -5.21 -7.48
C THR A 64 15.84 -3.93 -6.99
N THR A 65 15.17 -3.99 -5.84
CA THR A 65 14.34 -2.87 -5.36
C THR A 65 15.04 -2.03 -4.29
N ARG A 66 16.10 -2.55 -3.66
CA ARG A 66 16.83 -1.89 -2.58
C ARG A 66 17.27 -0.47 -2.94
N GLU A 67 17.94 -0.30 -4.08
CA GLU A 67 18.46 1.01 -4.51
C GLU A 67 17.34 1.99 -4.90
N GLU A 68 16.22 1.46 -5.36
CA GLU A 68 15.01 2.22 -5.73
C GLU A 68 14.11 2.56 -4.53
N GLY A 69 14.57 2.31 -3.29
CA GLY A 69 13.82 2.59 -2.08
C GLY A 69 12.70 1.57 -1.83
N GLY A 70 12.89 0.34 -2.28
CA GLY A 70 11.97 -0.77 -2.11
C GLY A 70 10.83 -0.81 -3.13
N LYS A 71 10.87 -0.01 -4.20
CA LYS A 71 9.78 0.08 -5.19
C LYS A 71 9.54 -1.25 -5.89
N ILE A 72 8.31 -1.75 -5.76
CA ILE A 72 7.80 -2.89 -6.53
C ILE A 72 6.97 -2.36 -7.71
N GLY A 73 6.12 -1.37 -7.44
CA GLY A 73 5.16 -0.84 -8.41
C GLY A 73 3.72 -1.28 -8.12
N TRP A 74 2.89 -1.29 -9.15
CA TRP A 74 1.50 -1.74 -9.06
C TRP A 74 1.40 -3.26 -9.02
N ILE A 75 0.69 -3.77 -8.01
CA ILE A 75 0.37 -5.19 -7.84
C ILE A 75 -1.14 -5.35 -8.00
N ASN A 76 -1.56 -6.23 -8.89
CA ASN A 76 -2.97 -6.51 -9.13
C ASN A 76 -3.51 -7.50 -8.08
N ASN A 77 -4.74 -7.27 -7.63
CA ASN A 77 -5.41 -8.12 -6.66
C ASN A 77 -5.90 -9.41 -7.33
N PRO A 78 -5.37 -10.59 -6.97
CA PRO A 78 -5.76 -11.86 -7.59
C PRO A 78 -7.25 -12.20 -7.38
N GLY A 79 -7.85 -11.71 -6.29
CA GLY A 79 -9.26 -11.91 -5.96
C GLY A 79 -10.21 -10.83 -6.50
N HIS A 80 -9.72 -9.97 -7.39
CA HIS A 80 -10.56 -8.95 -8.04
C HIS A 80 -11.21 -9.54 -9.31
N ASN A 81 -12.50 -9.25 -9.52
CA ASN A 81 -13.34 -9.92 -10.50
C ASN A 81 -13.32 -9.21 -11.87
N ASP A 82 -12.12 -8.92 -12.37
CA ASP A 82 -11.95 -8.49 -13.75
C ASP A 82 -12.01 -9.74 -14.64
N ASN A 83 -12.80 -9.72 -15.72
CA ASN A 83 -12.83 -10.75 -16.78
C ASN A 83 -11.49 -10.90 -17.55
N ILE A 84 -10.40 -10.38 -16.99
CA ILE A 84 -9.04 -10.45 -17.49
C ILE A 84 -8.39 -11.59 -16.72
N ASN A 85 -7.78 -12.55 -17.43
CA ASN A 85 -7.04 -13.66 -16.83
C ASN A 85 -6.02 -13.13 -15.80
N ASN A 86 -6.41 -13.13 -14.54
CA ASN A 86 -5.67 -12.51 -13.44
C ASN A 86 -4.36 -13.25 -13.12
N GLU A 87 -4.18 -14.45 -13.66
CA GLU A 87 -2.97 -15.26 -13.46
C GLU A 87 -1.72 -14.61 -14.07
N ASP A 88 -1.86 -13.83 -15.14
CA ASP A 88 -0.72 -13.19 -15.83
C ASP A 88 -0.45 -11.75 -15.38
N CYS A 89 -1.33 -11.16 -14.57
CA CYS A 89 -1.30 -9.73 -14.26
C CYS A 89 -0.18 -9.29 -13.30
N ASN A 90 0.53 -10.25 -12.69
CA ASN A 90 1.62 -10.00 -11.74
C ASN A 90 2.94 -10.67 -12.17
N GLU A 91 3.09 -11.10 -13.42
CA GLU A 91 4.28 -11.85 -13.89
C GLU A 91 5.59 -11.12 -13.57
N VAL A 92 5.66 -9.81 -13.86
CA VAL A 92 6.84 -8.97 -13.59
C VAL A 92 7.14 -8.91 -12.09
N VAL A 93 6.10 -8.76 -11.26
CA VAL A 93 6.21 -8.61 -9.81
C VAL A 93 6.50 -9.93 -9.11
N SER A 94 6.08 -11.06 -9.69
CA SER A 94 6.23 -12.41 -9.13
C SER A 94 7.69 -12.78 -8.84
N THR A 95 8.63 -12.17 -9.58
CA THR A 95 10.07 -12.31 -9.37
C THR A 95 10.57 -11.62 -8.10
N LEU A 96 9.89 -10.55 -7.66
CA LEU A 96 10.23 -9.73 -6.51
C LEU A 96 9.46 -10.15 -5.26
N VAL A 97 8.18 -10.47 -5.45
CA VAL A 97 7.22 -10.79 -4.39
C VAL A 97 6.52 -12.10 -4.77
N PRO A 98 6.76 -13.17 -4.01
CA PRO A 98 6.08 -14.45 -4.20
C PRO A 98 4.54 -14.33 -4.15
N LYS A 99 3.85 -15.21 -4.86
CA LYS A 99 2.37 -15.18 -4.98
C LYS A 99 1.66 -15.30 -3.62
N ASP A 100 2.18 -16.12 -2.71
CA ASP A 100 1.67 -16.26 -1.34
C ASP A 100 1.68 -14.94 -0.57
N VAL A 101 2.70 -14.10 -0.78
CA VAL A 101 2.79 -12.77 -0.18
C VAL A 101 1.74 -11.82 -0.77
N ILE A 102 1.52 -11.88 -2.08
CA ILE A 102 0.49 -11.08 -2.77
C ILE A 102 -0.91 -11.47 -2.27
N ASP A 103 -1.19 -12.78 -2.22
CA ASP A 103 -2.47 -13.30 -1.74
C ASP A 103 -2.71 -12.88 -0.29
N ALA A 104 -1.70 -13.02 0.58
CA ALA A 104 -1.78 -12.57 1.97
C ALA A 104 -2.02 -11.06 2.08
N LEU A 105 -1.32 -10.24 1.28
CA LEU A 105 -1.49 -8.79 1.25
C LEU A 105 -2.95 -8.41 0.99
N PHE A 106 -3.58 -8.95 -0.05
CA PHE A 106 -4.94 -8.58 -0.42
C PHE A 106 -6.01 -9.21 0.49
N GLN A 107 -5.74 -10.36 1.12
CA GLN A 107 -6.59 -10.91 2.16
C GLN A 107 -6.71 -9.99 3.39
N MET A 108 -5.65 -9.22 3.69
CA MET A 108 -5.65 -8.23 4.78
C MET A 108 -6.43 -6.95 4.45
N LYS A 109 -6.97 -6.80 3.23
CA LYS A 109 -7.74 -5.62 2.77
C LYS A 109 -6.93 -4.32 2.94
N PRO A 110 -5.85 -4.16 2.16
CA PRO A 110 -4.89 -3.08 2.33
C PRO A 110 -5.51 -1.71 2.09
N LYS A 111 -5.01 -0.71 2.82
CA LYS A 111 -5.30 0.71 2.61
C LYS A 111 -4.02 1.48 2.29
N GLY A 112 -4.17 2.64 1.65
CA GLY A 112 -3.05 3.56 1.45
C GLY A 112 -2.44 3.97 2.80
N GLY A 113 -1.13 3.83 2.91
CA GLY A 113 -0.33 4.09 4.11
C GLY A 113 -0.08 2.87 5.01
N ASP A 114 -0.74 1.74 4.77
CA ASP A 114 -0.56 0.53 5.59
C ASP A 114 0.84 -0.06 5.39
N VAL A 115 1.36 -0.69 6.45
CA VAL A 115 2.61 -1.46 6.42
C VAL A 115 2.36 -2.83 7.03
N PHE A 116 2.65 -3.88 6.27
CA PHE A 116 2.42 -5.27 6.64
C PHE A 116 3.73 -6.04 6.74
N THR A 117 3.82 -6.93 7.72
CA THR A 117 4.92 -7.89 7.85
C THR A 117 4.39 -9.27 7.44
N ILE A 118 4.82 -9.77 6.28
CA ILE A 118 4.30 -10.98 5.66
C ILE A 118 5.43 -12.00 5.53
N PRO A 119 5.30 -13.20 6.11
CA PRO A 119 6.27 -14.27 5.89
C PRO A 119 6.09 -14.85 4.47
N SER A 120 7.21 -15.27 3.89
CA SER A 120 7.25 -16.02 2.62
C SER A 120 8.11 -17.26 2.82
N SER A 121 7.70 -18.34 2.17
CA SER A 121 8.53 -19.54 2.07
C SER A 121 9.08 -19.63 0.66
N GLN A 122 10.37 -19.35 0.49
CA GLN A 122 11.02 -19.53 -0.80
C GLN A 122 11.67 -20.91 -0.83
N GLU A 123 11.32 -21.72 -1.82
CA GLU A 123 12.05 -22.96 -2.10
C GLU A 123 13.45 -22.61 -2.61
N GLY A 124 14.47 -23.15 -1.95
CA GLY A 124 15.85 -23.04 -2.41
C GLY A 124 16.00 -23.67 -3.81
N VAL A 125 17.01 -23.21 -4.54
CA VAL A 125 17.32 -23.64 -5.92
C VAL A 125 17.46 -25.17 -6.04
N ASP A 126 17.79 -25.86 -4.95
CA ASP A 126 17.97 -27.31 -4.88
C ASP A 126 16.72 -28.09 -4.39
N GLY A 127 15.58 -27.42 -4.18
CA GLY A 127 14.33 -28.03 -3.72
C GLY A 127 14.35 -28.67 -2.32
N LYS A 128 15.46 -28.52 -1.59
CA LYS A 128 15.71 -29.21 -0.31
C LYS A 128 15.60 -28.33 0.92
N GLU A 129 15.77 -27.02 0.79
CA GLU A 129 15.75 -26.11 1.92
C GLU A 129 14.74 -24.98 1.67
N LYS A 130 13.74 -24.90 2.54
CA LYS A 130 12.78 -23.79 2.57
C LYS A 130 13.35 -22.72 3.46
N THR A 131 13.96 -21.71 2.87
CA THR A 131 14.37 -20.53 3.63
C THR A 131 13.14 -19.66 3.86
N MET A 132 12.79 -19.45 5.12
CA MET A 132 11.79 -18.45 5.48
C MET A 132 12.39 -17.07 5.29
N ARG A 133 11.63 -16.18 4.65
CA ARG A 133 12.00 -14.76 4.49
C ARG A 133 10.81 -13.90 4.86
N TRP A 134 11.08 -12.67 5.28
CA TRP A 134 10.06 -11.75 5.75
C TRP A 134 10.00 -10.53 4.85
N HIS A 135 8.80 -10.23 4.37
CA HIS A 135 8.50 -9.06 3.56
C HIS A 135 7.83 -8.00 4.43
N LEU A 136 8.47 -6.85 4.57
CA LEU A 136 7.82 -5.66 5.08
C LEU A 136 7.26 -4.87 3.90
N VAL A 137 5.95 -4.93 3.67
CA VAL A 137 5.27 -4.34 2.51
C VAL A 137 4.55 -3.07 2.93
N ARG A 138 4.94 -1.92 2.36
CA ARG A 138 4.21 -0.67 2.49
C ARG A 138 3.32 -0.46 1.26
N VAL A 139 2.07 -0.11 1.52
CA VAL A 139 1.10 0.27 0.49
C VAL A 139 1.11 1.80 0.41
N ASP A 140 1.58 2.37 -0.69
CA ASP A 140 1.56 3.82 -0.86
C ASP A 140 0.23 4.29 -1.43
N ASP A 141 -0.34 3.54 -2.38
CA ASP A 141 -1.60 3.90 -3.05
C ASP A 141 -2.43 2.66 -3.39
N ILE A 142 -3.73 2.86 -3.60
CA ILE A 142 -4.68 1.81 -3.98
C ILE A 142 -5.56 2.26 -5.13
N LEU A 143 -5.72 1.37 -6.11
CA LEU A 143 -6.71 1.53 -7.17
C LEU A 143 -7.98 0.82 -6.75
N ILE A 144 -9.08 1.55 -6.70
CA ILE A 144 -10.41 1.04 -6.36
C ILE A 144 -11.31 1.24 -7.56
N ASP A 145 -12.09 0.22 -7.91
CA ASP A 145 -13.11 0.38 -8.92
C ASP A 145 -14.29 1.17 -8.37
N TYR A 146 -14.67 2.21 -9.13
CA TYR A 146 -15.86 2.98 -8.83
C TYR A 146 -17.09 2.15 -9.17
N LEU A 147 -17.85 1.76 -8.15
CA LEU A 147 -19.20 1.27 -8.35
C LEU A 147 -20.13 2.48 -8.50
N PRO A 148 -20.66 2.78 -9.70
CA PRO A 148 -21.70 3.78 -9.81
C PRO A 148 -22.86 3.36 -8.94
N ASN A 149 -23.26 4.24 -8.01
CA ASN A 149 -24.43 4.02 -7.18
C ASN A 149 -25.60 3.63 -8.09
N SER A 150 -26.20 2.47 -7.83
CA SER A 150 -27.42 1.99 -8.50
C SER A 150 -28.58 2.94 -8.20
N ASN A 151 -28.61 4.06 -8.91
CA ASN A 151 -29.74 4.97 -9.00
C ASN A 151 -30.41 4.86 -10.37
N ASP A 152 -30.25 3.73 -11.05
CA ASP A 152 -31.10 3.39 -12.17
C ASP A 152 -32.25 2.55 -11.63
N LYS A 153 -33.37 3.25 -11.44
CA LYS A 153 -34.71 2.67 -11.50
C LYS A 153 -34.89 2.04 -12.89
N ASP A 154 -34.29 0.89 -13.16
CA ASP A 154 -34.77 0.03 -14.25
C ASP A 154 -34.16 -1.37 -14.15
N LYS A 155 -35.06 -2.31 -13.85
CA LYS A 155 -35.16 -3.66 -14.43
C LYS A 155 -33.97 -4.62 -14.22
N GLY A 156 -34.15 -5.44 -13.18
CA GLY A 156 -34.18 -6.89 -13.35
C GLY A 156 -32.87 -7.56 -13.74
N GLU A 157 -31.94 -7.65 -12.81
CA GLU A 157 -31.08 -8.84 -12.62
C GLU A 157 -30.51 -8.76 -11.20
N GLU A 158 -30.51 -9.89 -10.49
CA GLU A 158 -30.02 -10.00 -9.11
C GLU A 158 -28.50 -9.79 -9.07
N ALA A 159 -28.07 -8.53 -9.07
CA ALA A 159 -26.71 -8.19 -8.71
C ALA A 159 -26.54 -8.43 -7.20
N LEU A 160 -25.94 -9.57 -6.86
CA LEU A 160 -25.48 -9.92 -5.52
C LEU A 160 -24.53 -8.83 -5.02
N LEU A 161 -25.07 -7.89 -4.23
CA LEU A 161 -24.28 -6.87 -3.55
C LEU A 161 -23.32 -7.57 -2.57
N PRO A 162 -22.00 -7.29 -2.61
CA PRO A 162 -21.08 -7.85 -1.64
C PRO A 162 -21.45 -7.39 -0.22
N ILE A 163 -21.51 -8.36 0.70
CA ILE A 163 -21.81 -8.16 2.12
C ILE A 163 -20.79 -7.17 2.70
N GLY A 164 -21.26 -5.97 3.04
CA GLY A 164 -20.44 -4.86 3.54
C GLY A 164 -20.71 -3.52 2.85
N SER A 165 -21.52 -3.49 1.79
CA SER A 165 -21.93 -2.23 1.16
C SER A 165 -22.84 -1.43 2.11
N GLN A 166 -22.26 -0.48 2.84
CA GLN A 166 -23.03 0.47 3.63
C GLN A 166 -23.84 1.34 2.66
N LYS A 167 -25.17 1.29 2.78
CA LYS A 167 -26.06 2.33 2.26
C LYS A 167 -25.82 3.62 3.04
N GLY A 168 -24.75 4.32 2.67
CA GLY A 168 -24.49 5.70 3.07
C GLY A 168 -24.83 6.60 1.90
N THR A 169 -25.82 7.48 2.06
CA THR A 169 -25.91 8.64 1.20
C THR A 169 -24.58 9.38 1.35
N ASN A 170 -23.81 9.50 0.27
CA ASN A 170 -22.70 10.45 0.22
C ASN A 170 -23.32 11.84 0.44
N LYS A 171 -23.43 12.28 1.70
CA LYS A 171 -23.59 13.68 2.01
C LYS A 171 -22.26 14.32 1.62
N VAL A 172 -22.16 14.69 0.35
CA VAL A 172 -21.35 15.84 -0.04
C VAL A 172 -21.70 16.91 0.99
N ILE A 173 -20.74 17.29 1.82
CA ILE A 173 -20.90 18.45 2.71
C ILE A 173 -20.94 19.65 1.77
N VAL A 174 -22.13 19.93 1.25
CA VAL A 174 -22.41 21.15 0.50
C VAL A 174 -22.32 22.28 1.50
N ASP A 175 -21.32 23.13 1.28
CA ASP A 175 -21.02 24.40 1.94
C ASP A 175 -21.36 24.52 3.42
N ARG A 176 -20.32 24.36 4.25
CA ARG A 176 -20.31 24.95 5.59
C ARG A 176 -20.48 26.46 5.40
N SER A 177 -21.65 27.00 5.76
CA SER A 177 -21.84 28.44 5.86
C SER A 177 -20.74 29.00 6.76
N LYS A 178 -19.84 29.80 6.18
CA LYS A 178 -18.79 30.47 6.93
C LYS A 178 -19.50 31.31 7.97
N LEU A 179 -19.30 31.00 9.26
CA LEU A 179 -19.53 31.95 10.35
C LEU A 179 -18.77 33.24 10.00
N LYS A 180 -19.47 34.19 9.37
CA LYS A 180 -19.06 35.58 9.30
C LYS A 180 -19.75 36.28 10.47
N GLY A 181 -18.94 36.97 11.25
CA GLY A 181 -19.32 37.60 12.50
C GLY A 181 -20.56 38.48 12.40
N LEU A 182 -21.17 38.68 13.56
CA LEU A 182 -22.31 39.54 13.84
C LEU A 182 -22.08 40.97 13.31
N GLY A 183 -22.49 41.21 12.06
CA GLY A 183 -22.60 42.55 11.50
C GLY A 183 -23.97 43.14 11.85
N ILE A 184 -24.02 43.95 12.91
CA ILE A 184 -25.17 44.78 13.27
C ILE A 184 -25.37 45.80 12.14
N VAL A 185 -26.60 45.90 11.60
CA VAL A 185 -26.97 46.95 10.65
C VAL A 185 -27.60 48.10 11.46
N PRO A 186 -27.01 49.31 11.49
CA PRO A 186 -27.69 50.45 12.10
C PRO A 186 -28.77 50.99 11.15
N LYS A 187 -29.87 51.49 11.72
CA LYS A 187 -30.95 52.17 11.01
C LYS A 187 -30.53 53.56 10.53
#